data_AF-A0A077M8N5-F1
#
_entry.id   AF-A0A077M8N5-F1
#
_cell.length_a   1.000
_cell.length_b   1.000
_cell.length_c   1.000
_cell.angle_alpha   90.00
_cell.angle_beta   90.00
_cell.angle_gamma   90.00
#
_symmetry.space_group_name_H-M   'P 1'
#
loop_
_entity.id
_entity.type
_entity.pdbx_description
1 polymer ?
#
loop_
_entity_poly.entity_id
_entity_poly.type
_entity_poly.pdbx_seq_one_letter_code
_entity_poly.pdbx_strand_id
1 'polypeptide(L)' 'MSMPPIKKIVLWLIVIFLLYAIFTNPRDAADIVGRAWDLIAKAISNIARFFDALLNRA' A
#
# COMPACT_ATOMS: atom_id res chain seq x y z
N MET A 1 4.28 31.62 23.50
CA MET A 1 4.50 30.19 23.21
C MET A 1 4.14 29.93 21.76
N SER A 2 5.13 29.72 20.89
CA SER A 2 4.91 29.23 19.54
C SER A 2 4.49 27.75 19.64
N MET A 3 3.19 27.49 19.56
CA MET A 3 2.68 26.13 19.50
C MET A 3 3.32 25.44 18.28
N PRO A 4 3.92 24.25 18.42
CA PRO A 4 4.41 23.52 17.26
C PRO A 4 3.27 23.41 16.23
N PRO A 5 3.54 23.48 14.92
CA PRO A 5 2.50 23.42 13.92
C PRO A 5 1.63 22.18 14.18
N ILE A 6 0.33 22.37 14.42
CA ILE A 6 -0.63 21.28 14.73
C ILE A 6 -0.49 20.12 13.74
N LYS A 7 -0.24 20.45 12.47
CA LYS A 7 0.08 19.49 11.39
C LYS A 7 1.20 18.52 11.75
N LYS A 8 2.28 18.97 12.38
CA LYS A 8 3.44 18.14 12.75
C LYS A 8 3.10 17.18 13.89
N ILE A 9 2.31 17.63 14.87
CA ILE A 9 1.87 16.80 16.00
C ILE A 9 0.91 15.71 15.52
N VAL A 10 -0.09 16.09 14.70
CA VAL A 10 -1.06 15.13 14.14
C VAL A 10 -0.37 14.10 13.26
N LEU A 11 0.57 14.52 12.41
CA LEU A 11 1.35 13.60 11.58
C LEU A 11 2.13 12.60 12.43
N TRP A 12 2.82 13.07 13.47
CA TRP A 12 3.56 12.20 14.37
C TRP A 12 2.66 11.23 15.14
N LEU A 13 1.47 11.67 15.56
CA LEU A 13 0.48 10.81 16.20
C LEU A 13 0.03 9.69 15.26
N ILE A 14 -0.27 10.01 14.00
CA ILE A 14 -0.63 9.02 12.97
C ILE A 14 0.52 8.04 12.73
N VAL A 15 1.76 8.52 12.65
CA VAL A 15 2.94 7.67 12.45
C VAL A 15 3.13 6.70 13.61
N ILE A 16 3.07 7.18 14.85
CA ILE A 16 3.21 6.34 16.05
C ILE A 16 2.08 5.30 16.10
N PHE A 17 0.86 5.71 15.78
CA PHE A 17 -0.29 4.81 15.72
C PHE A 17 -0.11 3.71 14.65
N LEU A 18 0.35 4.06 13.45
CA LEU A 18 0.63 3.11 12.38
C LEU A 18 1.72 2.10 12.80
N LEU A 19 2.81 2.58 13.38
CA LEU A 19 3.86 1.71 13.92
C LEU A 19 3.30 0.76 14.98
N TYR A 20 2.51 1.29 15.93
CA TYR A 20 1.85 0.48 16.95
C TYR A 20 0.94 -0.59 16.33
N ALA A 21 0.13 -0.24 15.34
CA ALA A 21 -0.76 -1.17 14.65
C ALA A 21 0.03 -2.29 13.95
N ILE A 22 1.13 -1.94 13.27
CA ILE A 22 2.02 -2.91 12.61
C ILE A 22 2.66 -3.86 13.64
N PHE A 23 3.16 -3.34 14.76
CA PHE A 23 3.80 -4.19 15.79
C PHE A 23 2.79 -5.02 16.59
N THR A 24 1.59 -4.51 16.82
CA THR A 24 0.55 -5.19 17.60
C THR A 24 -0.14 -6.27 16.78
N ASN A 25 -0.45 -5.99 15.51
CA ASN A 25 -1.02 -6.98 14.60
C ASN A 25 -0.26 -7.03 13.27
N PRO A 26 0.92 -7.67 13.25
CA PRO A 26 1.74 -7.75 12.05
C PRO A 26 1.10 -8.58 10.93
N ARG A 27 0.21 -9.51 11.27
CA ARG A 27 -0.49 -10.36 10.29
C ARG A 27 -1.46 -9.53 9.46
N ASP A 28 -2.30 -8.73 10.10
CA ASP A 28 -3.26 -7.87 9.40
C ASP A 28 -2.53 -6.84 8.51
N ALA A 29 -1.42 -6.26 9.00
CA ALA A 29 -0.61 -5.34 8.21
C ALA A 29 -0.01 -6.03 6.96
N ALA A 30 0.54 -7.23 7.12
CA ALA A 30 1.07 -8.02 6.02
C ALA A 30 -0.02 -8.42 5.01
N ASP A 31 -1.21 -8.78 5.49
CA ASP A 31 -2.36 -9.11 4.65
C ASP A 31 -2.81 -7.93 3.79
N ILE A 32 -2.87 -6.72 4.36
CA ILE A 32 -3.25 -5.51 3.62
C ILE A 32 -2.23 -5.21 2.51
N VAL A 33 -0.93 -5.25 2.84
CA VAL A 33 0.14 -5.01 1.87
C VAL A 33 0.15 -6.10 0.79
N GLY A 34 -0.02 -7.37 1.19
CA GLY A 34 -0.11 -8.50 0.26
C GLY A 34 -1.27 -8.35 -0.72
N ARG A 35 -2.46 -7.99 -0.23
CA ARG A 35 -3.63 -7.73 -1.09
C ARG A 35 -3.40 -6.57 -2.05
N ALA A 36 -2.74 -5.50 -1.60
CA ALA A 36 -2.40 -4.37 -2.46
C ALA A 36 -1.41 -4.78 -3.56
N TRP A 37 -0.40 -5.59 -3.22
CA TRP A 37 0.56 -6.12 -4.18
C TRP A 37 -0.10 -7.06 -5.19
N ASP A 38 -0.96 -7.97 -4.73
CA ASP A 38 -1.70 -8.90 -5.59
C ASP A 38 -2.58 -8.16 -6.59
N LEU A 39 -3.21 -7.06 -6.18
CA LEU A 39 -4.01 -6.22 -7.08
C LEU A 39 -3.13 -5.68 -8.22
N ILE A 40 -1.96 -5.12 -7.87
CA ILE A 40 -1.01 -4.54 -8.84
C ILE A 40 -0.49 -5.64 -9.77
N ALA A 41 -0.05 -6.77 -9.22
CA ALA A 41 0.46 -7.90 -10.00
C ALA A 41 -0.60 -8.46 -10.97
N LYS A 42 -1.85 -8.58 -10.52
CA LYS A 42 -2.98 -8.99 -11.39
C LYS A 42 -3.24 -7.98 -12.48
N ALA A 43 -3.21 -6.69 -12.17
CA ALA A 43 -3.38 -5.64 -13.17
C ALA A 43 -2.29 -5.72 -14.26
N ILE A 44 -1.03 -5.86 -13.86
CA ILE A 44 0.10 -6.01 -14.79
C ILE A 44 -0.04 -7.29 -15.62
N SER A 45 -0.38 -8.42 -15.00
CA SER A 45 -0.57 -9.70 -15.70
C SER A 45 -1.72 -9.63 -16.73
N ASN A 46 -2.80 -8.92 -16.41
CA ASN A 46 -3.89 -8.69 -17.37
C ASN A 46 -3.42 -7.90 -18.60
N ILE A 47 -2.61 -6.86 -18.37
CA ILE A 47 -2.04 -6.04 -19.45
C ILE A 47 -1.09 -6.89 -20.32
N ALA A 48 -0.18 -7.65 -19.70
CA ALA A 48 0.72 -8.55 -20.42
C ALA A 48 -0.05 -9.55 -21.29
N ARG A 49 -1.07 -10.21 -20.73
CA ARG A 49 -1.93 -11.15 -21.48
C ARG A 49 -2.66 -10.48 -22.65
N PHE A 50 -3.09 -9.23 -22.49
CA PHE A 50 -3.71 -8.47 -23.58
C PHE A 50 -2.72 -8.25 -24.73
N PHE A 51 -1.48 -7.85 -24.44
CA PHE A 51 -0.45 -7.65 -25.45
C PHE A 51 -0.01 -8.97 -26.10
N ASP A 52 0.14 -10.05 -25.33
CA ASP A 52 0.42 -11.38 -25.87
C ASP A 52 -0.67 -11.81 -26.85
N ALA A 53 -1.95 -11.61 -26.50
CA ALA A 53 -3.07 -11.91 -27.38
C ALA A 53 -3.12 -11.04 -28.64
N LEU A 54 -2.63 -9.79 -28.57
CA LEU A 54 -2.56 -8.88 -29.71
C LEU A 54 -1.41 -9.27 -30.66
N LEU A 55 -0.23 -9.50 -30.12
CA LEU A 55 0.98 -9.81 -30.87
C LEU A 55 0.95 -11.22 -31.47
N ASN A 56 0.36 -12.19 -30.77
CA ASN A 56 0.24 -13.56 -31.27
C ASN A 56 -0.91 -13.73 -32.30
N ARG A 57 -1.65 -12.65 -32.59
CA ARG A 57 -2.72 -12.59 -33.60
C ARG A 57 -2.35 -11.70 -34.79
N ALA A 58 -1.17 -11.08 -34.79
CA ALA A 58 -0.55 -10.37 -35.91
C ALA A 58 0.44 -11.29 -36.65
#